data_AF-A0A7W0MG82-F1
#
_entry.id   AF-A0A7W0MG82-F1
#
_cell.length_a   1.000
_cell.length_b   1.000
_cell.length_c   1.000
_cell.angle_alpha   90.00
_cell.angle_beta   90.00
_cell.angle_gamma   90.00
#
_symmetry.space_group_name_H-M   'P 1'
#
loop_
_entity.id
_entity.type
_entity.pdbx_description
1 polymer ?
#
loop_
_entity_poly.entity_id
_entity_poly.type
_entity_poly.pdbx_seq_one_letter_code
_entity_poly.pdbx_strand_id
1 'polypeptide(L)' 'MNRAGISVLRRSFTTHGEPPAAEAMAEHIRQHFGWRVDAPRYGETVELD' A
#
# COMPACT_ATOMS: atom_id res chain seq x y z
N MET A 1 -23.08 -15.77 -12.93
CA MET A 1 -22.17 -14.88 -13.70
C MET A 1 -20.89 -14.71 -12.90
N ASN A 2 -19.83 -15.45 -13.23
CA ASN A 2 -18.51 -15.29 -12.61
C ASN A 2 -17.80 -14.11 -13.26
N ARG A 3 -17.58 -13.01 -12.52
CA ARG A 3 -16.60 -11.99 -12.92
C ARG A 3 -15.19 -12.50 -12.58
N ALA A 4 -14.74 -13.50 -13.32
CA ALA A 4 -13.32 -13.84 -13.37
C ALA A 4 -12.61 -12.73 -14.14
N GLY A 5 -11.76 -11.93 -13.49
CA GLY A 5 -10.85 -11.04 -14.21
C GLY A 5 -10.56 -9.66 -13.61
N ILE A 6 -11.12 -9.26 -12.47
CA ILE A 6 -10.65 -8.04 -11.79
C ILE A 6 -9.70 -8.47 -10.68
N SER A 7 -8.40 -8.38 -10.95
CA SER A 7 -7.39 -8.46 -9.88
C SER A 7 -7.58 -7.24 -8.98
N VAL A 8 -8.16 -7.47 -7.81
CA VAL A 8 -8.30 -6.43 -6.79
C VAL A 8 -6.94 -6.24 -6.13
N LEU A 9 -6.52 -4.98 -6.00
CA LEU A 9 -5.33 -4.64 -5.24
C LEU A 9 -5.53 -5.07 -3.78
N ARG A 10 -4.81 -6.10 -3.33
CA ARG A 10 -4.90 -6.61 -1.96
C ARG A 10 -4.19 -5.70 -0.96
N ARG A 11 -3.03 -5.16 -1.35
CA ARG A 11 -2.17 -4.31 -0.51
C ARG A 11 -1.12 -3.60 -1.37
N SER A 12 -0.77 -2.37 -1.01
CA SER A 12 0.31 -1.60 -1.64
C SER A 12 1.34 -1.12 -0.62
N PHE A 13 2.52 -0.74 -1.11
CA PHE A 13 3.61 -0.25 -0.28
C PHE A 13 4.26 0.99 -0.90
N THR A 14 4.54 2.00 -0.08
CA THR A 14 5.36 3.15 -0.46
C THR A 14 6.77 2.96 0.09
N THR A 15 7.77 2.84 -0.80
CA THR A 15 9.13 2.43 -0.41
C THR A 15 10.21 3.46 -0.71
N HIS A 16 9.93 4.46 -1.54
CA HIS A 16 10.88 5.52 -1.93
C HIS A 16 10.46 6.89 -1.39
N GLY A 17 11.45 7.74 -1.13
CA GLY A 17 11.30 9.05 -0.52
C GLY A 17 11.83 9.09 0.90
N GLU A 18 11.92 10.29 1.47
CA GLU A 18 12.21 10.44 2.90
C GLU A 18 11.11 9.77 3.74
N PRO A 19 11.41 9.16 4.90
CA PRO A 19 10.42 8.43 5.68
C PRO A 19 9.11 9.20 5.94
N PRO A 20 9.13 10.50 6.30
CA PRO A 20 7.90 11.27 6.46
C PRO A 20 7.11 11.45 5.17
N ALA A 21 7.79 11.53 4.01
CA ALA A 21 7.16 11.69 2.71
C ALA A 21 6.48 10.38 2.26
N ALA A 22 7.14 9.24 2.48
CA ALA A 22 6.56 7.93 2.20
C ALA A 22 5.33 7.66 3.08
N GLU A 23 5.42 7.95 4.38
CA GLU A 23 4.31 7.83 5.33
C GLU A 23 3.13 8.75 4.93
N ALA A 24 3.41 10.00 4.56
CA ALA A 24 2.39 10.95 4.10
C ALA A 24 1.73 10.50 2.80
N MET A 25 2.48 9.92 1.85
CA MET A 25 1.91 9.40 0.61
C MET A 25 1.02 8.18 0.87
N ALA A 26 1.44 7.27 1.75
CA ALA A 26 0.62 6.12 2.13
C ALA A 26 -0.70 6.60 2.77
N GLU A 27 -0.65 7.59 3.65
CA GLU A 27 -1.85 8.18 4.26
C GLU A 27 -2.76 8.85 3.23
N HIS A 28 -2.20 9.62 2.30
CA HIS A 28 -2.97 10.23 1.22
C HIS A 28 -3.73 9.19 0.39
N ILE A 29 -3.08 8.08 0.04
CA ILE A 29 -3.73 7.00 -0.73
C ILE A 29 -4.83 6.32 0.10
N ARG A 30 -4.58 6.06 1.39
CA ARG A 30 -5.58 5.49 2.31
C ARG A 30 -6.83 6.37 2.38
N GLN A 31 -6.67 7.68 2.56
CA GLN A 31 -7.78 8.63 2.69
C GLN A 31 -8.56 8.81 1.39
N HIS A 32 -7.87 8.88 0.25
CA HIS A 32 -8.51 9.19 -1.03
C HIS A 32 -9.16 7.98 -1.71
N PHE A 33 -8.55 6.80 -1.58
CA PHE A 33 -8.99 5.59 -2.31
C PHE A 33 -9.48 4.47 -1.40
N GLY A 34 -9.27 4.55 -0.09
CA GLY A 34 -9.64 3.49 0.86
C GLY A 34 -8.81 2.21 0.73
N TRP A 35 -7.64 2.30 0.08
CA TRP A 35 -6.78 1.14 -0.14
C TRP A 35 -5.94 0.80 1.08
N ARG A 36 -5.61 -0.48 1.24
CA ARG A 36 -4.61 -0.92 2.24
C ARG A 36 -3.22 -0.59 1.71
N VAL A 37 -2.60 0.44 2.26
CA VAL A 37 -1.24 0.89 1.88
C VAL A 37 -0.38 1.06 3.11
N ASP A 38 0.87 0.60 3.05
CA ASP A 38 1.84 0.73 4.15
C ASP A 38 3.15 1.36 3.68
N ALA A 39 3.93 1.90 4.62
CA ALA A 39 5.26 2.46 4.39
C ALA A 39 6.29 1.74 5.28
N PRO A 40 6.75 0.53 4.90
CA PRO A 40 7.68 -0.24 5.73
C PRO A 40 9.01 0.50 5.92
N ARG A 41 9.61 0.33 7.09
CA ARG A 41 10.93 0.90 7.40
C ARG A 41 12.04 0.05 6.80
N TYR A 42 13.21 0.65 6.63
CA TYR A 42 14.39 -0.10 6.18
C TYR A 42 14.70 -1.26 7.12
N GLY A 43 14.84 -2.47 6.56
CA GLY A 43 15.07 -3.71 7.30
C GLY A 43 13.80 -4.38 7.84
N GLU A 44 12.63 -3.75 7.70
CA GLU A 44 11.35 -4.36 8.05
C GLU A 44 10.95 -5.40 7.00
N THR A 45 10.43 -6.54 7.46
CA THR A 45 9.91 -7.62 6.61
C THR A 45 8.40 -7.71 6.80
N VAL A 46 7.68 -7.83 5.70
CA VAL A 46 6.22 -7.94 5.70
C VAL A 46 5.81 -9.22 4.99
N GLU A 47 5.05 -10.07 5.68
CA GLU A 47 4.43 -11.26 5.08
C GLU A 47 3.24 -10.88 4.19
N LEU A 48 3.11 -11.58 3.06
CA LEU A 48 2.05 -11.38 2.07
C LEU A 48 1.07 -12.56 2.11
N ASP A 49 -0.23 -12.28 2.16
CA ASP A 49 -1.33 -13.27 2.18
C ASP A 49 -1.88 -13.59 0.77
#